data_AF-A0A2V8EP50-F1
#
_entry.id   AF-A0A2V8EP50-F1
#
_cell.length_a   1.000
_cell.length_b   1.000
_cell.length_c   1.000
_cell.angle_alpha   90.00
_cell.angle_beta   90.00
_cell.angle_gamma   90.00
#
_symmetry.space_group_name_H-M   'P 1'
#
loop_
_entity.id
_entity.type
_entity.pdbx_description
1 polymer ?
#
loop_
_entity_poly.entity_id
_entity_poly.type
_entity_poly.pdbx_seq_one_letter_code
_entity_poly.pdbx_strand_id
1 'polypeptide(L)'
;MSIQPGRAVTGEEEAAAQEHLNRARAAMRSVDGYDQATVDRLCRAVAWATANEQTFGRLTRMSVNESGMGSAEGVPARRWKILGILRDALRTKSVGIIEDLPEKGIVKYAKPAGVIAGVLPVTNPLVTMVNMTINAVKCRDAVIF
;
A
#
# COMPACT_ATOMS: atom_id res chain seq x y z
N MET A 1 -34.62 5.46 0.80
CA MET A 1 -33.57 5.92 1.74
C MET A 1 -32.98 7.19 1.13
N SER A 2 -33.35 8.36 1.64
CA SER A 2 -32.85 9.64 1.12
C SER A 2 -31.39 9.75 1.52
N ILE A 3 -30.47 9.64 0.56
CA ILE A 3 -29.05 9.88 0.81
C ILE A 3 -28.95 11.37 1.09
N GLN A 4 -28.66 11.75 2.34
CA GLN A 4 -28.40 13.14 2.65
C GLN A 4 -27.27 13.64 1.74
N PRO A 5 -27.39 14.85 1.16
CA PRO A 5 -26.29 15.39 0.36
C PRO A 5 -25.05 15.43 1.26
N GLY A 6 -23.97 14.81 0.78
CA GLY A 6 -22.71 14.77 1.50
C GLY A 6 -22.19 16.18 1.77
N ARG A 7 -21.42 16.34 2.84
CA ARG A 7 -20.69 17.58 3.14
C ARG A 7 -19.91 18.02 1.88
N ALA A 8 -20.02 19.30 1.51
CA ALA A 8 -19.22 19.85 0.42
C ALA A 8 -17.72 19.78 0.77
N VAL A 9 -16.90 19.40 -0.21
CA VAL A 9 -15.44 19.46 -0.09
C VAL A 9 -15.03 20.92 0.00
N THR A 10 -14.16 21.25 0.95
CA THR A 10 -13.64 22.61 1.13
C THR A 10 -12.47 22.87 0.18
N GLY A 11 -12.22 24.13 -0.17
CA GLY A 11 -11.05 24.48 -1.00
C GLY A 11 -9.71 24.09 -0.36
N GLU A 12 -9.64 24.04 0.97
CA GLU A 12 -8.45 23.57 1.69
C GLU A 12 -8.22 22.06 1.49
N GLU A 13 -9.28 21.25 1.54
CA GLU A 13 -9.21 19.80 1.29
C GLU A 13 -8.83 19.49 -0.16
N GLU A 14 -9.37 20.25 -1.11
CA GLU A 14 -8.98 20.14 -2.53
C GLU A 14 -7.50 20.48 -2.73
N ALA A 15 -7.02 21.56 -2.10
CA ALA A 15 -5.62 21.96 -2.17
C ALA A 15 -4.68 20.90 -1.57
N ALA A 16 -5.02 20.35 -0.40
CA ALA A 16 -4.26 19.28 0.23
C ALA A 16 -4.21 18.01 -0.62
N ALA A 17 -5.35 17.58 -1.19
CA ALA A 17 -5.40 16.44 -2.10
C ALA A 17 -4.55 16.66 -3.36
N GLN A 18 -4.59 17.87 -3.92
CA GLN A 18 -3.79 18.23 -5.09
C GLN A 18 -2.29 18.24 -4.79
N GLU A 19 -1.88 18.68 -3.60
CA GLU A 19 -0.50 18.61 -3.14
C GLU A 19 -0.02 17.16 -3.03
N HIS A 20 -0.79 16.29 -2.37
CA HIS A 20 -0.47 14.87 -2.24
C HIS A 20 -0.37 14.18 -3.60
N LEU A 21 -1.28 14.50 -4.52
CA LEU A 21 -1.25 13.98 -5.89
C LEU A 21 0.02 14.39 -6.65
N ASN A 22 0.45 15.65 -6.50
CA ASN A 22 1.67 16.14 -7.13
C ASN A 22 2.92 15.44 -6.58
N ARG A 23 2.99 15.26 -5.25
CA ARG A 23 4.07 14.52 -4.58
C ARG A 23 4.09 13.05 -4.98
N ALA A 24 2.93 12.39 -5.06
CA ALA A 24 2.80 11.01 -5.50
C ALA A 24 3.31 10.81 -6.92
N ARG A 25 2.91 11.69 -7.85
CA ARG A 25 3.40 11.66 -9.25
C ARG A 25 4.92 11.89 -9.33
N ALA A 26 5.48 12.77 -8.50
CA ALA A 26 6.92 12.98 -8.43
C ALA A 26 7.65 11.73 -7.92
N ALA A 27 7.13 11.08 -6.89
CA ALA A 27 7.68 9.84 -6.35
C ALA A 27 7.65 8.71 -7.41
N MET A 28 6.54 8.55 -8.15
CA MET A 28 6.46 7.56 -9.24
C MET A 28 7.52 7.79 -10.31
N ARG A 29 7.74 9.04 -10.74
CA ARG A 29 8.82 9.37 -11.70
C ARG A 29 10.20 8.99 -11.18
N SER A 30 10.45 9.14 -9.87
CA SER A 30 11.75 8.81 -9.28
C SER A 30 12.07 7.32 -9.24
N VAL A 31 11.04 6.45 -9.34
CA VAL A 31 11.19 4.98 -9.30
C VAL A 31 10.91 4.29 -10.64
N ASP A 32 10.67 5.06 -11.71
CA ASP A 32 10.29 4.52 -13.02
C ASP A 32 11.32 3.53 -13.59
N GLY A 33 12.61 3.83 -13.40
CA GLY A 33 13.72 2.98 -13.84
C GLY A 33 14.09 1.83 -12.90
N TYR A 34 13.34 1.61 -11.81
CA TYR A 34 13.70 0.56 -10.86
C TYR A 34 13.40 -0.82 -11.43
N ASP A 35 14.36 -1.73 -11.25
CA ASP A 35 14.20 -3.13 -11.60
C ASP A 35 13.41 -3.91 -10.55
N GLN A 36 13.08 -5.17 -10.86
CA GLN A 36 12.32 -6.03 -9.96
C GLN A 36 13.00 -6.20 -8.59
N ALA A 37 14.32 -6.39 -8.56
CA ALA A 37 15.06 -6.62 -7.33
C ALA A 37 15.05 -5.39 -6.40
N THR A 38 15.14 -4.19 -6.98
CA THR A 38 15.07 -2.91 -6.27
C THR A 38 13.67 -2.68 -5.71
N VAL A 39 12.63 -2.90 -6.52
CA VAL A 39 11.24 -2.80 -6.06
C VAL A 39 10.95 -3.80 -4.94
N ASP A 40 11.42 -5.04 -5.06
CA ASP A 40 11.28 -6.07 -4.03
C ASP A 40 12.00 -5.69 -2.73
N ARG A 41 13.13 -4.98 -2.83
CA ARG A 41 13.85 -4.45 -1.66
C ARG A 41 13.03 -3.37 -0.96
N LEU A 42 12.33 -2.50 -1.71
CA LEU A 42 11.42 -1.51 -1.12
C LEU A 42 10.26 -2.20 -0.39
N CYS A 43 9.65 -3.23 -0.98
CA CYS A 43 8.59 -4.01 -0.32
C CYS A 43 9.08 -4.61 1.01
N ARG A 44 10.29 -5.19 1.02
CA ARG A 44 10.92 -5.70 2.25
C ARG A 44 11.14 -4.60 3.30
N ALA A 45 11.57 -3.42 2.88
CA ALA A 45 11.78 -2.29 3.78
C ALA A 45 10.47 -1.81 4.43
N VAL A 46 9.39 -1.67 3.63
CA VAL A 46 8.06 -1.30 4.13
C VAL A 46 7.54 -2.34 5.13
N ALA A 47 7.65 -3.62 4.79
CA ALA A 47 7.23 -4.70 5.67
C ALA A 47 8.03 -4.70 6.98
N TRP A 48 9.35 -4.54 6.92
CA TRP A 48 10.19 -4.49 8.13
C TRP A 48 9.85 -3.28 9.02
N ALA A 49 9.71 -2.11 8.43
CA ALA A 49 9.40 -0.87 9.16
C ALA A 49 8.08 -0.97 9.93
N THR A 50 7.14 -1.80 9.48
CA THR A 50 5.79 -1.90 10.05
C THR A 50 5.53 -3.19 10.82
N ALA A 51 6.17 -4.30 10.49
CA ALA A 51 5.93 -5.63 11.07
C ALA A 51 7.00 -6.10 12.07
N ASN A 52 8.08 -5.34 12.28
CA ASN A 52 8.95 -5.59 13.43
C ASN A 52 8.14 -5.43 14.73
N GLU A 53 8.48 -6.24 15.73
CA GLU A 53 7.68 -6.38 16.94
C GLU A 53 7.48 -5.07 17.69
N GLN A 54 8.53 -4.25 17.78
CA GLN A 54 8.48 -2.97 18.47
C GLN A 54 7.53 -1.98 17.79
N THR A 55 7.69 -1.76 16.48
CA THR A 55 6.82 -0.83 15.73
C THR A 55 5.38 -1.36 15.68
N PHE A 56 5.18 -2.63 15.36
CA PHE A 56 3.85 -3.22 15.26
C PHE A 56 3.12 -3.19 16.61
N GLY A 57 3.86 -3.46 17.70
CA GLY A 57 3.46 -3.25 19.09
C GLY A 57 2.88 -1.87 19.34
N ARG A 58 3.69 -0.85 19.06
CA ARG A 58 3.34 0.55 19.26
C ARG A 58 2.12 0.97 18.43
N LEU A 59 2.12 0.68 17.12
CA LEU A 59 1.04 1.08 16.21
C LEU A 59 -0.29 0.41 16.56
N THR A 60 -0.26 -0.86 17.00
CA THR A 60 -1.50 -1.54 17.41
C THR A 60 -2.10 -0.91 18.66
N ARG A 61 -1.27 -0.56 19.67
CA ARG A 61 -1.75 0.14 20.87
C ARG A 61 -2.35 1.50 20.52
N MET A 62 -1.71 2.26 19.62
CA MET A 62 -2.24 3.54 19.14
C MET A 62 -3.63 3.35 18.51
N SER A 63 -3.78 2.36 17.61
CA SER A 63 -5.05 2.08 16.94
C SER A 63 -6.16 1.65 17.91
N VAL A 64 -5.85 0.82 18.91
CA VAL A 64 -6.84 0.41 19.93
C VAL A 64 -7.24 1.60 20.80
N ASN A 65 -6.27 2.42 21.22
CA ASN A 65 -6.54 3.59 22.05
C ASN A 65 -7.39 4.64 21.33
N GLU A 66 -7.15 4.86 20.03
CA GLU A 66 -7.89 5.83 19.23
C GLU A 66 -9.29 5.35 18.85
N SER A 67 -9.41 4.09 18.41
CA SER A 67 -10.70 3.56 17.91
C SER A 67 -11.60 2.99 19.00
N GLY A 68 -11.03 2.60 20.16
CA GLY A 68 -11.73 1.82 21.18
C GLY A 68 -12.07 0.38 20.75
N MET A 69 -11.59 -0.07 19.59
CA MET A 69 -11.90 -1.39 19.03
C MET A 69 -10.71 -2.36 19.12
N GLY A 70 -11.02 -3.63 19.38
CA GLY A 70 -10.04 -4.70 19.41
C GLY A 70 -9.28 -4.79 20.75
N SER A 71 -8.12 -5.44 20.72
CA SER A 71 -7.29 -5.63 21.91
C SER A 71 -5.81 -5.53 21.54
N ALA A 72 -5.02 -4.88 22.38
CA ALA A 72 -3.56 -4.84 22.28
C ALA A 72 -2.90 -6.15 22.77
N GLU A 73 -3.68 -7.11 23.26
CA GLU A 73 -3.24 -8.47 23.56
C GLU A 73 -3.23 -9.28 22.26
N GLY A 74 -2.24 -10.17 22.07
CA GLY A 74 -2.08 -10.96 20.84
C GLY A 74 -1.40 -10.25 19.65
N VAL A 75 -0.79 -9.08 19.89
CA VAL A 75 -0.07 -8.28 18.88
C VAL A 75 1.02 -9.06 18.12
N PRO A 76 1.81 -9.97 18.73
CA PRO A 76 2.83 -10.72 17.99
C PRO A 76 2.28 -11.58 16.86
N ALA A 77 1.02 -12.04 16.94
CA ALA A 77 0.44 -12.94 15.94
C ALA A 77 -0.08 -12.19 14.69
N ARG A 78 -0.59 -10.97 14.84
CA ARG A 78 -1.20 -10.23 13.71
C ARG A 78 -0.17 -9.73 12.69
N ARG A 79 1.10 -9.53 13.10
CA ARG A 79 2.20 -9.13 12.21
C ARG A 79 2.48 -10.16 11.11
N TRP A 80 2.15 -11.45 11.34
CA TRP A 80 2.33 -12.50 10.34
C TRP A 80 1.49 -12.28 9.08
N LYS A 81 0.37 -11.54 9.18
CA LYS A 81 -0.40 -11.14 8.00
C LYS A 81 0.43 -10.27 7.05
N ILE A 82 1.19 -9.30 7.58
CA ILE A 82 2.09 -8.45 6.78
C ILE A 82 3.19 -9.30 6.13
N LEU A 83 3.76 -10.26 6.87
CA LEU A 83 4.78 -11.16 6.34
C LEU A 83 4.22 -12.09 5.25
N GLY A 84 2.97 -12.54 5.38
CA GLY A 84 2.25 -13.28 4.34
C GLY A 84 2.04 -12.45 3.08
N ILE A 85 1.57 -11.20 3.22
CA ILE A 85 1.43 -10.26 2.10
C ILE A 85 2.77 -10.05 1.40
N LEU A 86 3.85 -9.81 2.16
CA LEU A 86 5.19 -9.65 1.60
C LEU A 86 5.61 -10.91 0.84
N ARG A 87 5.44 -12.09 1.42
CA ARG A 87 5.78 -13.37 0.78
C ARG A 87 5.08 -13.51 -0.57
N ASP A 88 3.80 -13.19 -0.61
CA ASP A 88 3.00 -13.34 -1.83
C ASP A 88 3.39 -12.28 -2.88
N ALA A 89 3.61 -11.03 -2.46
CA ALA A 89 4.11 -9.98 -3.34
C ALA A 89 5.48 -10.30 -3.95
N LEU A 90 6.41 -10.88 -3.17
CA LEU A 90 7.75 -11.22 -3.64
C LEU A 90 7.78 -12.38 -4.66
N ARG A 91 6.71 -13.18 -4.77
CA ARG A 91 6.60 -14.29 -5.74
C ARG A 91 6.06 -13.87 -7.10
N THR A 92 5.54 -12.65 -7.21
CA THR A 92 4.87 -12.15 -8.42
C THR A 92 5.81 -11.21 -9.18
N LYS A 93 5.89 -11.35 -10.51
CA LYS A 93 6.58 -10.36 -11.36
C LYS A 93 5.69 -9.13 -11.58
N SER A 94 6.27 -7.94 -11.50
CA SER A 94 5.57 -6.65 -11.60
C SER A 94 6.34 -5.59 -12.38
N VAL A 95 7.54 -5.93 -12.88
CA VAL A 95 8.40 -5.02 -13.64
C VAL A 95 8.81 -5.69 -14.95
N GLY A 96 8.66 -4.98 -16.07
CA GLY A 96 9.07 -5.47 -17.39
C GLY A 96 8.17 -6.59 -17.92
N ILE A 97 8.78 -7.57 -18.59
CA ILE A 97 8.08 -8.74 -19.13
C ILE A 97 7.67 -9.67 -17.98
N ILE A 98 6.36 -9.86 -17.82
CA ILE A 98 5.81 -10.73 -16.79
C ILE A 98 5.44 -12.11 -17.33
N GLU A 99 5.15 -12.20 -18.62
CA GLU A 99 4.75 -13.43 -19.30
C GLU A 99 5.13 -13.35 -20.78
N ASP A 100 5.65 -14.43 -21.32
CA ASP A 100 6.01 -14.59 -22.74
C ASP A 100 5.34 -15.87 -23.24
N LEU A 101 4.54 -15.74 -24.30
CA LEU A 101 3.74 -16.81 -24.92
C LEU A 101 4.09 -16.91 -26.42
N PRO A 102 5.24 -17.52 -26.77
CA PRO A 102 5.73 -17.57 -28.14
C PRO A 102 4.77 -18.27 -29.10
N GLU A 103 4.05 -19.30 -28.63
CA GLU A 103 3.08 -20.05 -29.41
C GLU A 103 1.86 -19.22 -29.84
N LYS A 104 1.59 -18.12 -29.12
CA LYS A 104 0.55 -17.15 -29.45
C LYS A 104 1.10 -15.86 -30.07
N GLY A 105 2.43 -15.69 -30.10
CA GLY A 105 3.09 -14.44 -30.47
C GLY A 105 2.77 -13.28 -29.52
N ILE A 106 2.56 -13.54 -28.22
CA ILE A 106 2.14 -12.54 -27.23
C ILE A 106 3.21 -12.38 -26.13
N VAL A 107 3.60 -11.14 -25.83
CA VAL A 107 4.40 -10.79 -24.66
C VAL A 107 3.62 -9.81 -23.78
N LYS A 108 3.54 -10.08 -22.47
CA LYS A 108 2.84 -9.23 -21.50
C LYS A 108 3.85 -8.42 -20.69
N TYR A 109 3.64 -7.11 -20.67
CA TYR A 109 4.45 -6.16 -19.90
C TYR A 109 3.64 -5.60 -18.73
N ALA A 110 4.24 -5.57 -17.55
CA ALA A 110 3.64 -4.89 -16.41
C ALA A 110 3.79 -3.37 -16.53
N LYS A 111 2.69 -2.67 -16.36
CA LYS A 111 2.59 -1.21 -16.36
C LYS A 111 1.95 -0.75 -15.05
N PRO A 112 2.52 0.25 -14.35
CA PRO A 112 1.89 0.83 -13.17
C PRO A 112 0.50 1.39 -13.50
N ALA A 113 -0.45 1.26 -12.56
CA ALA A 113 -1.78 1.85 -12.69
C ALA A 113 -1.75 3.38 -12.50
N GLY A 114 -0.87 3.90 -11.65
CA GLY A 114 -0.76 5.32 -11.34
C GLY A 114 -0.78 5.61 -9.85
N VAL A 115 -1.58 6.60 -9.47
CA VAL A 115 -1.79 6.99 -8.07
C VAL A 115 -3.10 6.37 -7.59
N ILE A 116 -3.00 5.59 -6.51
CA ILE A 116 -4.11 4.84 -5.90
C ILE A 116 -4.64 5.65 -4.71
N ALA A 117 -5.95 5.82 -4.62
CA ALA A 117 -6.62 6.31 -3.41
C ALA A 117 -6.97 5.12 -2.50
N GLY A 118 -6.43 5.13 -1.28
CA GLY A 118 -6.55 4.04 -0.33
C GLY A 118 -7.52 4.33 0.80
N VAL A 119 -8.69 3.71 0.75
CA VAL A 119 -9.70 3.87 1.81
C VAL A 119 -9.48 2.83 2.90
N LEU A 120 -9.44 3.29 4.16
CA LEU A 120 -9.10 2.45 5.30
C LEU A 120 -10.30 2.12 6.17
N PRO A 121 -10.54 0.84 6.51
CA PRO A 121 -11.55 0.46 7.48
C PRO A 121 -11.04 0.67 8.90
N VAL A 122 -11.94 1.13 9.79
CA VAL A 122 -11.65 1.30 11.22
C VAL A 122 -11.33 -0.03 11.93
N THR A 123 -11.81 -1.16 11.41
CA THR A 123 -11.63 -2.48 12.03
C THR A 123 -10.20 -3.02 11.91
N ASN A 124 -9.43 -2.56 10.92
CA ASN A 124 -8.05 -3.00 10.71
C ASN A 124 -7.25 -1.95 9.92
N PRO A 125 -7.03 -0.75 10.48
CA PRO A 125 -6.41 0.35 9.75
C PRO A 125 -4.95 0.04 9.42
N LEU A 126 -4.22 -0.60 10.35
CA LEU A 126 -2.79 -0.86 10.20
C LEU A 126 -2.47 -1.89 9.11
N VAL A 127 -3.02 -3.10 9.20
CA VAL A 127 -2.66 -4.16 8.23
C VAL A 127 -3.19 -3.84 6.84
N THR A 128 -4.37 -3.20 6.75
CA THR A 128 -4.93 -2.76 5.46
C THR A 128 -4.04 -1.70 4.82
N MET A 129 -3.58 -0.68 5.57
CA MET A 129 -2.61 0.29 5.04
C MET A 129 -1.37 -0.40 4.50
N VAL A 130 -0.74 -1.26 5.30
CA VAL A 130 0.51 -1.93 4.89
C VAL A 130 0.30 -2.82 3.67
N ASN A 131 -0.85 -3.51 3.59
CA ASN A 131 -1.19 -4.31 2.41
C ASN A 131 -1.25 -3.44 1.14
N MET A 132 -1.97 -2.33 1.20
CA MET A 132 -2.10 -1.42 0.06
C MET A 132 -0.76 -0.79 -0.31
N THR A 133 0.05 -0.40 0.67
CA THR A 133 1.40 0.15 0.44
C THR A 133 2.34 -0.87 -0.21
N ILE A 134 2.41 -2.11 0.29
CA ILE A 134 3.29 -3.13 -0.29
C ILE A 134 2.92 -3.41 -1.74
N ASN A 135 1.63 -3.57 -2.04
CA ASN A 135 1.17 -3.85 -3.40
C ASN A 135 1.37 -2.65 -4.34
N ALA A 136 1.11 -1.42 -3.89
CA ALA A 136 1.38 -0.22 -4.67
C ALA A 136 2.87 -0.11 -5.01
N VAL A 137 3.74 -0.21 -4.01
CA VAL A 137 5.21 -0.17 -4.21
C VAL A 137 5.67 -1.31 -5.12
N LYS A 138 5.15 -2.53 -4.94
CA LYS A 138 5.47 -3.69 -5.78
C LYS A 138 5.18 -3.41 -7.26
N CYS A 139 4.15 -2.64 -7.56
CA CYS A 139 3.76 -2.29 -8.93
C CYS A 139 4.34 -0.96 -9.43
N ARG A 140 5.23 -0.30 -8.66
CA ARG A 140 5.74 1.07 -8.91
C ARG A 140 4.62 2.13 -8.97
N ASP A 141 3.52 1.86 -8.28
CA ASP A 141 2.44 2.81 -8.03
C ASP A 141 2.74 3.66 -6.79
N ALA A 142 2.02 4.77 -6.67
CA ALA A 142 1.93 5.52 -5.42
C ALA A 142 0.54 5.32 -4.79
N VAL A 143 0.45 5.34 -3.47
CA VAL A 143 -0.82 5.28 -2.74
C VAL A 143 -0.95 6.49 -1.81
N ILE A 144 -2.12 7.11 -1.81
CA ILE A 144 -2.53 8.19 -0.89
C ILE A 144 -3.67 7.62 -0.05
N PHE A 145 -3.58 7.74 1.28
CA PHE A 145 -4.61 7.29 2.21
C PHE A 145 -5.43 8.48 2.72
#